data_AF-D9XBM1-F1
#
_entry.id   AF-D9XBM1-F1
#
_cell.length_a   1.000
_cell.length_b   1.000
_cell.length_c   1.000
_cell.angle_alpha   90.00
_cell.angle_beta   90.00
_cell.angle_gamma   90.00
#
_symmetry.space_group_name_H-M   'P 1'
#
loop_
_entity.id
_entity.type
_entity.pdbx_description
1 polymer ?
#
loop_
_entity_poly.entity_id
_entity_poly.type
_entity_poly.pdbx_seq_one_letter_code
_entity_poly.pdbx_strand_id
1 'polypeptide(L)'
;MLDDTAALRLQLARQVAHWRGAVSTLSDPENFAAASAWQALEHELGVAIRRHLGEAVEALRREADVLTAELRAARAGPDLERLRRRIAVFRRSYARSETAIDFFGDAVNTRTSGKLGALLRACDVLAVRSMAVVLRPLGRPVPRVLTYVDKGMGASILRSGLRFWDVGGPTVAAAIKITRHNLHRPTALLHESGHQVAYSLDWNDELAAALREDLAADVEVGESWASWASETAADTFAFAHAGYAAVAALHDVLAGERSRLFVTRPGDPHPVGYLRVLLNCAMARRCYGAGPWDDLARAWTLANPLGAAPPGERELLERSVPWLPRIAEVCLFRPMRAFGGRPLTALVDPARVRPDALRQLAREAGPSLRTSEHWLDTEALRLLALSGWRAATEPGHAAQVAAEFEDWMTRLGQGVRAAE
;
A
#
# COMPACT_ATOMS: atom_id res chain seq x y z
N MET A 1 -47.64 -9.80 -38.96
CA MET A 1 -46.29 -9.34 -38.58
C MET A 1 -46.31 -9.15 -37.08
N LEU A 2 -45.43 -9.85 -36.34
CA LEU A 2 -45.23 -9.57 -34.92
C LEU A 2 -44.80 -8.10 -34.80
N ASP A 3 -45.37 -7.36 -33.86
CA ASP A 3 -44.96 -5.99 -33.60
C ASP A 3 -43.56 -6.00 -32.98
N ASP A 4 -42.54 -5.83 -33.83
CA ASP A 4 -41.13 -5.80 -33.44
C ASP A 4 -40.87 -4.76 -32.33
N THR A 5 -41.68 -3.70 -32.25
CA THR A 5 -41.60 -2.69 -31.19
C THR A 5 -42.07 -3.25 -29.86
N ALA A 6 -43.18 -3.99 -29.83
CA ALA A 6 -43.68 -4.66 -28.63
C ALA A 6 -42.70 -5.74 -28.15
N ALA A 7 -42.11 -6.51 -29.08
CA ALA A 7 -41.09 -7.51 -28.77
C ALA A 7 -39.84 -6.86 -28.14
N LEU A 8 -39.33 -5.79 -28.73
CA LEU A 8 -38.18 -5.04 -28.20
C LEU A 8 -38.49 -4.44 -26.82
N ARG A 9 -39.67 -3.84 -26.65
CA ARG A 9 -40.11 -3.27 -25.37
C ARG A 9 -40.15 -4.32 -24.27
N LEU A 10 -40.68 -5.52 -24.55
CA LEU A 10 -40.71 -6.62 -23.59
C LEU A 10 -39.30 -7.05 -23.16
N GLN A 11 -38.36 -7.16 -24.11
CA GLN A 11 -36.98 -7.54 -23.77
C GLN A 11 -36.28 -6.46 -22.94
N LEU A 12 -36.45 -5.18 -23.27
CA LEU A 12 -35.89 -4.09 -22.46
C LEU A 12 -36.53 -4.05 -21.06
N ALA A 13 -37.84 -4.31 -20.95
CA ALA A 13 -38.52 -4.41 -19.66
C ALA A 13 -37.94 -5.52 -18.78
N ARG A 14 -37.69 -6.70 -19.34
CA ARG A 14 -37.02 -7.81 -18.64
C ARG A 14 -35.61 -7.41 -18.17
N GLN A 15 -34.84 -6.73 -19.00
CA GLN A 15 -33.50 -6.25 -18.62
C GLN A 15 -33.55 -5.23 -17.49
N VAL A 16 -34.43 -4.21 -17.58
CA VAL A 16 -34.58 -3.22 -16.51
C VAL A 16 -35.02 -3.88 -15.20
N ALA A 17 -35.97 -4.82 -15.25
CA ALA A 17 -36.41 -5.54 -14.06
C ALA A 17 -35.29 -6.40 -13.46
N HIS A 18 -34.54 -7.12 -14.28
CA HIS A 18 -33.39 -7.92 -13.84
C HIS A 18 -32.33 -7.05 -13.14
N TRP A 19 -31.90 -5.96 -13.79
CA TRP A 19 -30.86 -5.07 -13.24
C TRP A 19 -31.32 -4.35 -11.97
N ARG A 20 -32.59 -3.95 -11.90
CA ARG A 20 -33.17 -3.40 -10.66
C ARG A 20 -33.16 -4.43 -9.53
N GLY A 21 -33.50 -5.69 -9.81
CA GLY A 21 -33.40 -6.79 -8.84
C GLY A 21 -31.96 -7.04 -8.39
N ALA A 22 -31.01 -7.01 -9.33
CA ALA A 22 -29.58 -7.18 -9.06
C ALA A 22 -28.99 -6.05 -8.21
N VAL A 23 -29.52 -4.82 -8.28
CA VAL A 23 -29.10 -3.74 -7.35
C VAL A 23 -29.55 -4.05 -5.92
N SER A 24 -30.76 -4.59 -5.73
CA SER A 24 -31.26 -4.91 -4.40
C SER A 24 -30.41 -5.96 -3.68
N THR A 25 -29.75 -6.87 -4.41
CA THR A 25 -28.86 -7.88 -3.79
C THR A 25 -27.56 -7.27 -3.28
N LEU A 26 -27.14 -6.11 -3.81
CA LEU A 26 -25.95 -5.38 -3.35
C LEU A 26 -26.19 -4.57 -2.07
N SER A 27 -27.45 -4.37 -1.66
CA SER A 27 -27.81 -3.47 -0.56
C SER A 27 -27.48 -3.99 0.85
N ASP A 28 -27.13 -5.28 0.98
CA ASP A 28 -26.77 -5.87 2.27
C ASP A 28 -25.26 -6.19 2.32
N PRO A 29 -24.45 -5.38 3.04
CA PRO A 29 -23.02 -5.63 3.21
C PRO A 29 -22.68 -6.97 3.88
N GLU A 30 -23.62 -7.57 4.63
CA GLU A 30 -23.39 -8.87 5.29
C GLU A 30 -23.38 -10.04 4.29
N ASN A 31 -23.90 -9.84 3.07
CA ASN A 31 -23.74 -10.81 1.98
C ASN A 31 -22.29 -10.91 1.49
N PHE A 32 -21.48 -9.88 1.74
CA PHE A 32 -20.11 -9.77 1.22
C PHE A 32 -19.06 -9.99 2.29
N ALA A 33 -19.39 -9.76 3.57
CA ALA A 33 -18.52 -10.15 4.67
C ALA A 33 -19.27 -10.52 5.94
N ALA A 34 -18.73 -11.50 6.67
CA ALA A 34 -19.33 -11.98 7.90
C ALA A 34 -19.35 -10.86 8.96
N ALA A 35 -20.42 -10.80 9.76
CA ALA A 35 -20.58 -9.82 10.85
C ALA A 35 -19.38 -9.78 11.80
N SER A 36 -18.78 -10.94 12.11
CA SER A 36 -17.59 -11.04 12.96
C SER A 36 -16.34 -10.40 12.32
N ALA A 37 -16.22 -10.46 10.99
CA ALA A 37 -15.13 -9.82 10.25
C ALA A 37 -15.28 -8.30 10.24
N TRP A 38 -16.50 -7.79 10.08
CA TRP A 38 -16.80 -6.37 10.22
C TRP A 38 -16.54 -5.84 11.63
N GLN A 39 -16.92 -6.61 12.66
CA GLN A 39 -16.63 -6.29 14.06
C GLN A 39 -15.13 -6.33 14.41
N ALA A 40 -14.31 -6.88 13.50
CA ALA A 40 -12.86 -6.92 13.62
C ALA A 40 -12.17 -5.71 12.96
N LEU A 41 -12.91 -4.76 12.40
CA LEU A 41 -12.38 -3.45 12.01
C LEU A 41 -12.43 -2.46 13.17
N GLU A 42 -11.66 -1.38 13.06
CA GLU A 42 -11.91 -0.15 13.81
C GLU A 42 -13.32 0.37 13.45
N HIS A 43 -14.08 0.80 14.45
CA HIS A 43 -15.48 1.22 14.29
C HIS A 43 -15.60 2.27 13.18
N GLU A 44 -14.77 3.29 13.27
CA GLU A 44 -14.76 4.42 12.34
C GLU A 44 -14.38 4.01 10.90
N LEU A 45 -13.49 3.02 10.73
CA LEU A 45 -13.15 2.46 9.42
C LEU A 45 -14.33 1.66 8.84
N GLY A 46 -14.96 0.81 9.67
CA GLY A 46 -16.11 0.02 9.27
C GLY A 46 -17.29 0.88 8.84
N VAL A 47 -17.58 1.95 9.60
CA VAL A 47 -18.62 2.94 9.25
C VAL A 47 -18.30 3.64 7.94
N ALA A 48 -17.05 4.08 7.74
CA ALA A 48 -16.64 4.76 6.52
C ALA A 48 -16.80 3.88 5.27
N ILE A 49 -16.36 2.61 5.33
CA ILE A 49 -16.49 1.66 4.22
C ILE A 49 -17.96 1.36 3.94
N ARG A 50 -18.75 0.99 4.97
CA ARG A 50 -20.18 0.68 4.78
C ARG A 50 -20.96 1.85 4.20
N ARG A 51 -20.69 3.08 4.65
CA ARG A 51 -21.31 4.29 4.10
C ARG A 51 -20.96 4.46 2.62
N HIS A 52 -19.69 4.33 2.25
CA HIS A 52 -19.24 4.46 0.87
C HIS A 52 -19.89 3.43 -0.06
N LEU A 53 -19.95 2.16 0.36
CA LEU A 53 -20.61 1.09 -0.40
C LEU A 53 -22.12 1.34 -0.49
N GLY A 54 -22.76 1.80 0.59
CA GLY A 54 -24.17 2.17 0.60
C GLY A 54 -24.50 3.31 -0.35
N GLU A 55 -23.67 4.37 -0.38
CA GLU A 55 -23.81 5.48 -1.32
C GLU A 55 -23.70 5.04 -2.79
N ALA A 56 -22.80 4.10 -3.07
CA ALA A 56 -22.63 3.50 -4.39
C ALA A 56 -23.88 2.71 -4.82
N VAL A 57 -24.45 1.89 -3.93
CA VAL A 57 -25.68 1.14 -4.19
C VAL A 57 -26.88 2.06 -4.36
N GLU A 58 -27.01 3.10 -3.54
CA GLU A 58 -28.08 4.09 -3.66
C GLU A 58 -27.99 4.89 -4.96
N ALA A 59 -26.78 5.17 -5.47
CA ALA A 59 -26.60 5.75 -6.79
C ALA A 59 -27.13 4.83 -7.90
N LEU A 60 -26.77 3.54 -7.88
CA LEU A 60 -27.30 2.55 -8.83
C LEU A 60 -28.82 2.42 -8.74
N ARG A 61 -29.38 2.46 -7.53
CA ARG A 61 -30.82 2.38 -7.31
C ARG A 61 -31.53 3.55 -7.99
N ARG A 62 -31.04 4.78 -7.82
CA ARG A 62 -31.56 5.96 -8.51
C ARG A 62 -31.47 5.83 -10.03
N GLU A 63 -30.34 5.36 -10.57
CA GLU A 63 -30.18 5.14 -12.01
C GLU A 63 -31.18 4.08 -12.55
N ALA A 64 -31.39 2.98 -11.81
CA ALA A 64 -32.36 1.94 -12.16
C ALA A 64 -33.81 2.44 -12.13
N ASP A 65 -34.16 3.31 -11.18
CA ASP A 65 -35.46 3.97 -11.13
C ASP A 65 -35.67 4.90 -12.34
N VAL A 66 -34.64 5.63 -12.77
CA VAL A 66 -34.69 6.44 -14.00
C VAL A 66 -34.89 5.56 -15.24
N LEU A 67 -34.19 4.43 -15.37
CA LEU A 67 -34.41 3.49 -16.48
C LEU A 67 -35.85 2.93 -16.48
N THR A 68 -36.41 2.67 -15.30
CA THR A 68 -37.80 2.24 -15.15
C THR A 68 -38.77 3.31 -15.63
N ALA A 69 -38.54 4.58 -15.27
CA ALA A 69 -39.35 5.71 -15.71
C ALA A 69 -39.25 5.92 -17.24
N GLU A 70 -38.05 5.84 -17.81
CA GLU A 70 -37.86 5.96 -19.26
C GLU A 70 -38.50 4.82 -20.05
N LEU A 71 -38.44 3.58 -19.55
CA LEU A 71 -39.17 2.46 -20.14
C LEU A 71 -40.67 2.75 -20.16
N ARG A 72 -41.23 3.26 -19.06
CA ARG A 72 -42.65 3.66 -19.00
C ARG A 72 -42.98 4.79 -19.96
N ALA A 73 -42.05 5.71 -20.23
CA ALA A 73 -42.24 6.84 -21.13
C ALA A 73 -42.01 6.50 -22.61
N ALA A 74 -41.17 5.51 -22.94
CA ALA A 74 -40.84 5.15 -24.32
C ALA A 74 -42.10 4.78 -25.12
N ARG A 75 -42.25 5.34 -26.32
CA ARG A 75 -43.41 5.09 -27.20
C ARG A 75 -43.02 4.54 -28.57
N ALA A 76 -41.80 4.81 -29.03
CA ALA A 76 -41.35 4.43 -30.36
C ALA A 76 -39.96 3.77 -30.37
N GLY A 77 -39.60 3.15 -31.49
CA GLY A 77 -38.29 2.50 -31.70
C GLY A 77 -37.07 3.33 -31.30
N PRO A 78 -36.99 4.63 -31.66
CA PRO A 78 -35.87 5.48 -31.24
C PRO A 78 -35.70 5.64 -29.72
N ASP A 79 -36.80 5.66 -28.97
CA ASP A 79 -36.77 5.73 -27.50
C ASP A 79 -36.24 4.43 -26.90
N LEU A 80 -36.69 3.29 -27.43
CA LEU A 80 -36.26 1.97 -27.01
C LEU A 80 -34.77 1.76 -27.30
N GLU A 81 -34.28 2.25 -28.44
CA GLU A 81 -32.87 2.17 -28.80
C GLU A 81 -31.99 3.09 -27.92
N ARG A 82 -32.48 4.28 -27.55
CA ARG A 82 -31.84 5.13 -26.53
C ARG A 82 -31.78 4.44 -25.17
N LEU A 83 -32.89 3.84 -24.74
CA LEU A 83 -32.96 3.07 -23.49
C LEU A 83 -31.99 1.89 -23.49
N ARG A 84 -31.88 1.15 -24.60
CA ARG A 84 -30.92 0.05 -24.76
C ARG A 84 -29.48 0.52 -24.53
N ARG A 85 -29.09 1.67 -25.09
CA ARG A 85 -27.76 2.27 -24.85
C ARG A 85 -27.57 2.68 -23.39
N ARG A 86 -28.58 3.27 -22.75
CA ARG A 86 -28.51 3.63 -21.32
C ARG A 86 -28.40 2.40 -20.42
N ILE A 87 -29.11 1.31 -20.73
CA ILE A 87 -28.94 0.02 -20.02
C ILE A 87 -27.49 -0.48 -20.17
N ALA A 88 -26.87 -0.38 -21.35
CA ALA A 88 -25.48 -0.79 -21.52
C ALA A 88 -24.49 0.05 -20.70
N VAL A 89 -24.75 1.36 -20.54
CA VAL A 89 -23.99 2.23 -19.63
C VAL A 89 -24.20 1.81 -18.17
N PHE A 90 -25.46 1.62 -17.76
CA PHE A 90 -25.83 1.18 -16.43
C PHE A 90 -25.15 -0.14 -16.05
N ARG A 91 -25.09 -1.11 -16.97
CA ARG A 91 -24.41 -2.40 -16.75
C ARG A 91 -22.93 -2.23 -16.40
N ARG A 92 -22.24 -1.27 -17.02
CA ARG A 92 -20.84 -0.97 -16.68
C ARG A 92 -20.74 -0.30 -15.31
N SER A 93 -21.67 0.59 -14.97
CA SER A 93 -21.74 1.15 -13.61
C SER A 93 -21.98 0.05 -12.57
N TYR A 94 -22.94 -0.84 -12.81
CA TYR A 94 -23.23 -1.99 -11.94
C TYR A 94 -22.00 -2.86 -11.72
N ALA A 95 -21.36 -3.33 -12.80
CA ALA A 95 -20.20 -4.21 -12.71
C ALA A 95 -19.03 -3.56 -11.94
N ARG A 96 -18.84 -2.24 -12.06
CA ARG A 96 -17.84 -1.51 -11.27
C ARG A 96 -18.21 -1.43 -9.79
N SER A 97 -19.48 -1.18 -9.46
CA SER A 97 -19.95 -1.18 -8.06
C SER A 97 -19.79 -2.55 -7.43
N GLU A 98 -20.22 -3.59 -8.13
CA GLU A 98 -20.11 -4.98 -7.69
C GLU A 98 -18.66 -5.34 -7.41
N THR A 99 -17.75 -5.04 -8.36
CA THR A 99 -16.30 -5.26 -8.16
C THR A 99 -15.76 -4.54 -6.91
N ALA A 100 -16.19 -3.30 -6.66
CA ALA A 100 -15.75 -2.56 -5.48
C ALA A 100 -16.29 -3.17 -4.18
N ILE A 101 -17.58 -3.54 -4.16
CA ILE A 101 -18.23 -4.17 -3.01
C ILE A 101 -17.59 -5.52 -2.71
N ASP A 102 -17.40 -6.37 -3.72
CA ASP A 102 -16.72 -7.66 -3.59
C ASP A 102 -15.29 -7.48 -3.07
N PHE A 103 -14.54 -6.53 -3.62
CA PHE A 103 -13.18 -6.25 -3.16
C PHE A 103 -13.13 -5.90 -1.66
N PHE A 104 -13.98 -4.97 -1.20
CA PHE A 104 -14.00 -4.59 0.21
C PHE A 104 -14.56 -5.71 1.09
N GLY A 105 -15.57 -6.46 0.63
CA GLY A 105 -16.10 -7.63 1.32
C GLY A 105 -15.03 -8.70 1.52
N ASP A 106 -14.36 -9.11 0.45
CA ASP A 106 -13.27 -10.07 0.48
C ASP A 106 -12.13 -9.61 1.39
N ALA A 107 -11.70 -8.34 1.27
CA ALA A 107 -10.65 -7.77 2.10
C ALA A 107 -11.01 -7.80 3.59
N VAL A 108 -12.23 -7.43 3.96
CA VAL A 108 -12.72 -7.50 5.34
C VAL A 108 -12.80 -8.95 5.82
N ASN A 109 -13.29 -9.87 4.98
CA ASN A 109 -13.39 -11.30 5.27
C ASN A 109 -12.05 -12.00 5.53
N THR A 110 -10.92 -11.39 5.16
CA THR A 110 -9.61 -11.94 5.50
C THR A 110 -9.36 -11.98 7.02
N ARG A 111 -10.16 -11.29 7.82
CA ARG A 111 -10.11 -11.26 9.30
C ARG A 111 -10.82 -12.48 9.91
N THR A 112 -10.38 -13.67 9.53
CA THR A 112 -11.09 -14.94 9.79
C THR A 112 -11.06 -15.43 11.24
N SER A 113 -10.22 -14.86 12.11
CA SER A 113 -10.14 -15.21 13.53
C SER A 113 -9.83 -13.98 14.38
N GLY A 114 -10.13 -14.03 15.69
CA GLY A 114 -9.84 -12.93 16.61
C GLY A 114 -8.36 -12.54 16.63
N LYS A 115 -7.46 -13.53 16.53
CA LYS A 115 -6.00 -13.32 16.43
C LYS A 115 -5.61 -12.63 15.12
N LEU A 116 -6.05 -13.15 13.98
CA LEU A 116 -5.72 -12.55 12.68
C LEU A 116 -6.33 -11.15 12.51
N GLY A 117 -7.56 -10.96 12.99
CA GLY A 117 -8.20 -9.64 13.02
C GLY A 117 -7.43 -8.63 13.86
N ALA A 118 -6.86 -9.03 15.01
CA ALA A 118 -6.00 -8.17 15.81
C ALA A 118 -4.70 -7.81 15.09
N LEU A 119 -4.02 -8.78 14.47
CA LEU A 119 -2.79 -8.53 13.71
C LEU A 119 -3.03 -7.56 12.54
N LEU A 120 -4.12 -7.72 11.80
CA LEU A 120 -4.48 -6.82 10.70
C LEU A 120 -4.85 -5.43 11.20
N ARG A 121 -5.61 -5.30 12.31
CA ARG A 121 -5.84 -3.98 12.93
C ARG A 121 -4.54 -3.29 13.34
N ALA A 122 -3.60 -4.02 13.93
CA ALA A 122 -2.29 -3.45 14.24
C ALA A 122 -1.54 -2.98 12.99
N CYS A 123 -1.69 -3.67 11.85
CA CYS A 123 -1.16 -3.20 10.58
C CYS A 123 -1.88 -1.92 10.09
N ASP A 124 -3.21 -1.83 10.22
CA ASP A 124 -3.97 -0.61 9.90
C ASP A 124 -3.40 0.60 10.68
N VAL A 125 -3.21 0.43 11.99
CA VAL A 125 -2.62 1.43 12.89
C VAL A 125 -1.22 1.83 12.46
N LEU A 126 -0.33 0.87 12.21
CA LEU A 126 1.05 1.13 11.82
C LEU A 126 1.13 1.94 10.52
N ALA A 127 0.31 1.58 9.52
CA ALA A 127 0.24 2.30 8.26
C ALA A 127 -0.23 3.74 8.48
N VAL A 128 -1.37 3.93 9.16
CA VAL A 128 -1.92 5.27 9.47
C VAL A 128 -0.90 6.11 10.24
N ARG A 129 -0.24 5.54 11.27
CA ARG A 129 0.76 6.26 12.07
C ARG A 129 1.98 6.66 11.25
N SER A 130 2.49 5.78 10.38
CA SER A 130 3.62 6.12 9.51
C SER A 130 3.30 7.33 8.64
N MET A 131 2.13 7.34 7.98
CA MET A 131 1.70 8.45 7.15
C MET A 131 1.44 9.72 7.98
N ALA A 132 0.87 9.59 9.17
CA ALA A 132 0.54 10.71 10.04
C ALA A 132 1.76 11.53 10.46
N VAL A 133 2.92 10.90 10.68
CA VAL A 133 4.18 11.58 11.05
C VAL A 133 4.60 12.59 9.97
N VAL A 134 4.30 12.30 8.69
CA VAL A 134 4.64 13.18 7.56
C VAL A 134 3.50 14.12 7.21
N LEU A 135 2.28 13.61 7.09
CA LEU A 135 1.14 14.37 6.56
C LEU A 135 0.58 15.40 7.55
N ARG A 136 0.49 15.07 8.85
CA ARG A 136 -0.11 15.99 9.84
C ARG A 136 0.69 17.29 10.02
N PRO A 137 2.03 17.27 10.16
CA PRO A 137 2.81 18.52 10.26
C PRO A 137 2.71 19.42 9.03
N LEU A 138 2.28 18.88 7.90
CA LEU A 138 2.08 19.60 6.64
C LEU A 138 0.61 20.03 6.44
N GLY A 139 -0.26 19.82 7.44
CA GLY A 139 -1.68 20.14 7.35
C GLY A 139 -2.46 19.27 6.35
N ARG A 140 -1.93 18.09 6.00
CA ARG A 140 -2.56 17.17 5.04
C ARG A 140 -3.42 16.12 5.75
N PRO A 141 -4.55 15.70 5.17
CA PRO A 141 -5.37 14.64 5.74
C PRO A 141 -4.60 13.31 5.73
N VAL A 142 -4.77 12.52 6.78
CA VAL A 142 -4.21 11.16 6.85
C VAL A 142 -5.30 10.18 6.41
N PRO A 143 -5.09 9.41 5.32
CA PRO A 143 -6.08 8.47 4.86
C PRO A 143 -6.23 7.31 5.84
N ARG A 144 -7.45 6.78 5.95
CA ARG A 144 -7.71 5.52 6.65
C ARG A 144 -7.09 4.36 5.88
N VAL A 145 -6.78 3.26 6.56
CA VAL A 145 -6.16 2.08 5.95
C VAL A 145 -6.98 0.83 6.25
N LEU A 146 -7.21 -0.01 5.24
CA LEU A 146 -7.70 -1.37 5.38
C LEU A 146 -6.61 -2.34 4.91
N THR A 147 -5.96 -3.02 5.84
CA THR A 147 -5.07 -4.13 5.53
C THR A 147 -5.86 -5.44 5.42
N TYR A 148 -5.41 -6.30 4.50
CA TYR A 148 -6.03 -7.60 4.23
C TYR A 148 -4.99 -8.62 3.79
N VAL A 149 -5.29 -9.91 3.96
CA VAL A 149 -4.40 -11.01 3.54
C VAL A 149 -4.81 -11.56 2.18
N ASP A 150 -3.86 -11.64 1.26
CA ASP A 150 -4.06 -12.35 0.01
C ASP A 150 -2.77 -13.09 -0.43
N LYS A 151 -2.89 -13.96 -1.43
CA LYS A 151 -1.79 -14.74 -2.00
C LYS A 151 -0.80 -13.86 -2.76
N GLY A 152 0.41 -14.39 -2.97
CA GLY A 152 1.46 -13.75 -3.76
C GLY A 152 2.78 -13.60 -2.98
N MET A 153 3.73 -12.93 -3.63
CA MET A 153 5.11 -12.77 -3.14
C MET A 153 5.36 -11.44 -2.43
N GLY A 154 4.50 -10.43 -2.60
CA GLY A 154 4.71 -9.09 -2.04
C GLY A 154 3.41 -8.40 -1.65
N ALA A 155 3.56 -7.33 -0.87
CA ALA A 155 2.47 -6.40 -0.56
C ALA A 155 2.04 -5.62 -1.81
N SER A 156 0.88 -4.95 -1.74
CA SER A 156 0.45 -4.00 -2.77
C SER A 156 -0.63 -3.09 -2.23
N ILE A 157 -0.63 -1.83 -2.64
CA ILE A 157 -1.62 -0.84 -2.23
C ILE A 157 -2.59 -0.46 -3.36
N LEU A 158 -3.89 -0.44 -3.02
CA LEU A 158 -4.87 0.39 -3.70
C LEU A 158 -4.98 1.71 -2.92
N ARG A 159 -4.42 2.78 -3.48
CA ARG A 159 -4.34 4.09 -2.81
C ARG A 159 -5.74 4.68 -2.55
N SER A 160 -5.84 5.42 -1.45
CA SER A 160 -7.02 6.26 -1.14
C SER A 160 -7.05 7.47 -2.08
N GLY A 161 -8.25 7.96 -2.40
CA GLY A 161 -8.42 9.12 -3.26
C GLY A 161 -8.43 8.78 -4.75
N LEU A 162 -8.13 7.54 -5.13
CA LEU A 162 -8.19 7.09 -6.51
C LEU A 162 -9.62 6.79 -6.93
N ARG A 163 -9.91 7.06 -8.20
CA ARG A 163 -11.19 6.78 -8.87
C ARG A 163 -11.16 5.44 -9.61
N PHE A 164 -10.61 4.40 -8.97
CA PHE A 164 -10.39 3.12 -9.66
C PHE A 164 -11.71 2.46 -10.10
N TRP A 165 -12.76 2.61 -9.29
CA TRP A 165 -14.06 1.98 -9.52
C TRP A 165 -15.17 2.99 -9.88
N ASP A 166 -14.97 4.27 -9.55
CA ASP A 166 -15.87 5.42 -9.77
C ASP A 166 -17.37 5.07 -9.62
N VAL A 167 -17.71 4.49 -8.47
CA VAL A 167 -19.07 4.45 -7.95
C VAL A 167 -19.03 4.95 -6.51
N GLY A 168 -19.76 6.04 -6.22
CA GLY A 168 -19.78 6.67 -4.88
C GLY A 168 -18.63 7.66 -4.59
N GLY A 169 -17.70 7.86 -5.53
CA GLY A 169 -16.60 8.83 -5.40
C GLY A 169 -15.22 8.18 -5.15
N PRO A 170 -14.23 8.94 -4.69
CA PRO A 170 -12.88 8.42 -4.41
C PRO A 170 -12.89 7.36 -3.29
N THR A 171 -11.94 6.43 -3.35
CA THR A 171 -11.74 5.39 -2.33
C THR A 171 -11.52 5.98 -0.94
N VAL A 172 -12.35 5.57 0.03
CA VAL A 172 -12.39 6.14 1.39
C VAL A 172 -11.30 5.65 2.34
N ALA A 173 -10.60 4.59 1.96
CA ALA A 173 -9.46 4.03 2.66
C ALA A 173 -8.44 3.52 1.64
N ALA A 174 -7.16 3.59 2.00
CA ALA A 174 -6.11 2.89 1.28
C ALA A 174 -6.21 1.40 1.64
N ALA A 175 -6.31 0.52 0.65
CA ALA A 175 -6.36 -0.91 0.90
C ALA A 175 -4.96 -1.51 0.66
N ILE A 176 -4.36 -2.09 1.69
CA ILE A 176 -2.99 -2.64 1.62
C ILE A 176 -3.05 -4.16 1.77
N LYS A 177 -2.64 -4.87 0.73
CA LYS A 177 -2.46 -6.32 0.76
C LYS A 177 -1.21 -6.65 1.55
N ILE A 178 -1.30 -7.63 2.46
CA ILE A 178 -0.16 -8.24 3.15
C ILE A 178 -0.15 -9.73 2.83
N THR A 179 0.99 -10.28 2.43
CA THR A 179 1.12 -11.72 2.23
C THR A 179 1.19 -12.44 3.57
N ARG A 180 0.71 -13.69 3.62
CA ARG A 180 0.71 -14.48 4.86
C ARG A 180 2.11 -14.63 5.47
N HIS A 181 3.13 -14.80 4.63
CA HIS A 181 4.51 -14.88 5.09
C HIS A 181 5.07 -13.52 5.52
N ASN A 182 4.50 -12.38 5.13
CA ASN A 182 4.97 -11.07 5.61
C ASN A 182 4.28 -10.59 6.88
N LEU A 183 3.19 -11.24 7.32
CA LEU A 183 2.49 -10.85 8.56
C LEU A 183 3.39 -10.86 9.80
N HIS A 184 4.40 -11.73 9.85
CA HIS A 184 5.33 -11.80 10.98
C HIS A 184 6.45 -10.74 10.93
N ARG A 185 6.58 -10.00 9.81
CA ARG A 185 7.54 -8.90 9.57
C ARG A 185 6.97 -7.90 8.54
N PRO A 186 5.90 -7.15 8.84
CA PRO A 186 5.16 -6.38 7.84
C PRO A 186 5.84 -5.03 7.54
N THR A 187 7.17 -4.97 7.37
CA THR A 187 7.87 -3.72 7.01
C THR A 187 7.50 -3.25 5.60
N ALA A 188 7.11 -4.15 4.71
CA ALA A 188 6.55 -3.83 3.40
C ALA A 188 5.30 -2.93 3.50
N LEU A 189 4.54 -3.00 4.60
CA LEU A 189 3.44 -2.07 4.88
C LEU A 189 3.87 -0.59 4.82
N LEU A 190 5.08 -0.30 5.29
CA LEU A 190 5.63 1.05 5.29
C LEU A 190 5.95 1.50 3.86
N HIS A 191 6.47 0.61 3.02
CA HIS A 191 6.68 0.88 1.59
C HIS A 191 5.36 1.25 0.90
N GLU A 192 4.32 0.44 1.11
CA GLU A 192 2.98 0.70 0.59
C GLU A 192 2.41 2.04 1.09
N SER A 193 2.58 2.33 2.38
CA SER A 193 2.20 3.62 2.97
C SER A 193 3.00 4.79 2.36
N GLY A 194 4.26 4.55 2.01
CA GLY A 194 5.14 5.49 1.33
C GLY A 194 4.61 5.88 -0.06
N HIS A 195 4.05 4.95 -0.83
CA HIS A 195 3.37 5.29 -2.09
C HIS A 195 2.19 6.24 -1.88
N GLN A 196 1.40 6.03 -0.83
CA GLN A 196 0.28 6.92 -0.51
C GLN A 196 0.78 8.32 -0.14
N VAL A 197 1.82 8.42 0.69
CA VAL A 197 2.42 9.72 1.07
C VAL A 197 2.99 10.43 -0.13
N ALA A 198 3.78 9.72 -0.95
CA ALA A 198 4.45 10.31 -2.10
C ALA A 198 3.45 10.82 -3.15
N TYR A 199 2.36 10.09 -3.36
CA TYR A 199 1.23 10.55 -4.17
C TYR A 199 0.52 11.75 -3.56
N SER A 200 0.26 11.76 -2.25
CA SER A 200 -0.54 12.81 -1.59
C SER A 200 0.20 14.15 -1.48
N LEU A 201 1.53 14.15 -1.69
CA LEU A 201 2.39 15.32 -1.59
C LEU A 201 3.00 15.73 -2.95
N ASP A 202 2.61 15.09 -4.05
CA ASP A 202 3.25 15.25 -5.37
C ASP A 202 4.78 15.02 -5.34
N TRP A 203 5.25 14.19 -4.40
CA TRP A 203 6.68 13.94 -4.17
C TRP A 203 7.32 13.18 -5.34
N ASN A 204 6.58 12.29 -6.00
CA ASN A 204 7.13 11.46 -7.09
C ASN A 204 7.73 12.32 -8.21
N ASP A 205 6.98 13.33 -8.68
CA ASP A 205 7.42 14.18 -9.78
C ASP A 205 8.58 15.10 -9.37
N GLU A 206 8.53 15.61 -8.13
CA GLU A 206 9.61 16.42 -7.57
C GLU A 206 10.90 15.62 -7.37
N LEU A 207 10.80 14.38 -6.87
CA LEU A 207 11.93 13.47 -6.73
C LEU A 207 12.50 13.09 -8.10
N ALA A 208 11.65 12.79 -9.08
CA ALA A 208 12.08 12.50 -10.45
C ALA A 208 12.88 13.67 -11.05
N ALA A 209 12.38 14.90 -10.89
CA ALA A 209 13.09 16.09 -11.34
C ALA A 209 14.44 16.28 -10.61
N ALA A 210 14.46 16.09 -9.29
CA ALA A 210 15.69 16.19 -8.50
C ALA A 210 16.74 15.15 -8.92
N LEU A 211 16.32 13.91 -9.20
CA LEU A 211 17.22 12.85 -9.66
C LEU A 211 17.82 13.15 -11.03
N ARG A 212 17.03 13.67 -11.99
CA ARG A 212 17.58 14.09 -13.30
C ARG A 212 18.63 15.19 -13.15
N GLU A 213 18.38 16.16 -12.28
CA GLU A 213 19.29 17.28 -12.05
C GLU A 213 20.59 16.80 -11.40
N ASP A 214 20.50 16.00 -10.34
CA ASP A 214 21.67 15.51 -9.60
C ASP A 214 22.52 14.51 -10.39
N LEU A 215 21.90 13.80 -11.33
CA LEU A 215 22.54 12.78 -12.17
C LEU A 215 22.79 13.28 -13.60
N ALA A 216 22.74 14.59 -13.86
CA ALA A 216 22.83 15.16 -15.20
C ALA A 216 24.14 14.84 -15.95
N ALA A 217 25.19 14.41 -15.25
CA ALA A 217 26.43 13.93 -15.85
C ALA A 217 26.27 12.57 -16.58
N ASP A 218 25.24 11.81 -16.24
CA ASP A 218 24.84 10.57 -16.92
C ASP A 218 23.32 10.60 -17.14
N VAL A 219 22.91 11.18 -18.28
CA VAL A 219 21.50 11.43 -18.62
C VAL A 219 20.67 10.14 -18.60
N GLU A 220 21.23 9.01 -19.06
CA GLU A 220 20.49 7.75 -19.12
C GLU A 220 20.24 7.16 -17.73
N VAL A 221 21.24 7.22 -16.84
CA VAL A 221 21.06 6.85 -15.43
C VAL A 221 20.06 7.80 -14.76
N GLY A 222 20.18 9.10 -15.00
CA GLY A 222 19.26 10.12 -14.48
C GLY A 222 17.80 9.88 -14.86
N GLU A 223 17.53 9.64 -16.15
CA GLU A 223 16.17 9.34 -16.62
C GLU A 223 15.64 8.00 -16.10
N SER A 224 16.49 6.98 -16.01
CA SER A 224 16.11 5.67 -15.45
C SER A 224 15.65 5.82 -13.99
N TRP A 225 16.46 6.46 -13.15
CA TRP A 225 16.10 6.70 -11.75
C TRP A 225 14.90 7.63 -11.59
N ALA A 226 14.76 8.64 -12.46
CA ALA A 226 13.58 9.49 -12.48
C ALA A 226 12.30 8.72 -12.81
N SER A 227 12.37 7.76 -13.74
CA SER A 227 11.23 6.88 -14.07
C SER A 227 10.84 5.94 -12.92
N TRP A 228 11.77 5.71 -11.99
CA TRP A 228 11.61 4.86 -10.81
C TRP A 228 11.33 5.63 -9.51
N ALA A 229 11.02 6.93 -9.61
CA ALA A 229 10.88 7.80 -8.46
C ALA A 229 9.79 7.33 -7.49
N SER A 230 8.69 6.74 -7.96
CA SER A 230 7.59 6.28 -7.09
C SER A 230 8.00 5.15 -6.15
N GLU A 231 8.82 4.21 -6.62
CA GLU A 231 9.35 3.10 -5.84
C GLU A 231 10.51 3.55 -4.95
N THR A 232 11.35 4.45 -5.48
CA THR A 232 12.46 5.05 -4.72
C THR A 232 11.92 5.85 -3.53
N ALA A 233 10.85 6.62 -3.71
CA ALA A 233 10.16 7.35 -2.65
C ALA A 233 9.60 6.40 -1.57
N ALA A 234 8.94 5.31 -1.99
CA ALA A 234 8.37 4.32 -1.09
C ALA A 234 9.44 3.56 -0.28
N ASP A 235 10.54 3.13 -0.93
CA ASP A 235 11.69 2.52 -0.25
C ASP A 235 12.33 3.50 0.75
N THR A 236 12.50 4.76 0.36
CA THR A 236 13.06 5.81 1.24
C THR A 236 12.17 6.05 2.47
N PHE A 237 10.86 6.10 2.29
CA PHE A 237 9.89 6.26 3.38
C PHE A 237 9.93 5.06 4.34
N ALA A 238 9.95 3.84 3.81
CA ALA A 238 10.08 2.63 4.63
C ALA A 238 11.40 2.61 5.41
N PHE A 239 12.51 2.98 4.77
CA PHE A 239 13.81 3.10 5.41
C PHE A 239 13.81 4.16 6.53
N ALA A 240 13.24 5.34 6.30
CA ALA A 240 13.20 6.39 7.32
C ALA A 240 12.46 5.93 8.59
N HIS A 241 11.41 5.10 8.45
CA HIS A 241 10.63 4.59 9.57
C HIS A 241 11.17 3.32 10.22
N ALA A 242 11.88 2.45 9.49
CA ALA A 242 12.29 1.14 9.99
C ALA A 242 13.79 0.82 9.88
N GLY A 243 14.57 1.72 9.28
CA GLY A 243 16.02 1.58 9.13
C GLY A 243 16.40 0.24 8.48
N TYR A 244 17.36 -0.47 9.09
CA TYR A 244 17.86 -1.73 8.57
C TYR A 244 16.80 -2.84 8.46
N ALA A 245 15.71 -2.77 9.23
CA ALA A 245 14.62 -3.74 9.14
C ALA A 245 13.92 -3.70 7.77
N ALA A 246 13.76 -2.51 7.18
CA ALA A 246 13.22 -2.37 5.83
C ALA A 246 14.19 -2.93 4.78
N VAL A 247 15.49 -2.65 4.94
CA VAL A 247 16.55 -3.12 4.04
C VAL A 247 16.60 -4.65 3.98
N ALA A 248 16.62 -5.31 5.15
CA ALA A 248 16.66 -6.76 5.24
C ALA A 248 15.40 -7.42 4.66
N ALA A 249 14.22 -6.87 4.94
CA ALA A 249 12.98 -7.41 4.39
C ALA A 249 12.89 -7.27 2.86
N LEU A 250 13.33 -6.13 2.30
CA LEU A 250 13.41 -5.94 0.85
C LEU A 250 14.36 -6.95 0.21
N HIS A 251 15.52 -7.18 0.83
CA HIS A 251 16.46 -8.20 0.39
C HIS A 251 15.79 -9.58 0.32
N ASP A 252 15.09 -9.99 1.38
CA ASP A 252 14.48 -11.33 1.47
C ASP A 252 13.38 -11.55 0.41
N VAL A 253 12.63 -10.50 0.06
CA VAL A 253 11.63 -10.54 -1.03
C VAL A 253 12.30 -10.73 -2.39
N LEU A 254 13.46 -10.11 -2.62
CA LEU A 254 14.13 -10.10 -3.91
C LEU A 254 15.08 -11.28 -4.11
N ALA A 255 15.64 -11.85 -3.05
CA ALA A 255 16.68 -12.91 -3.12
C ALA A 255 16.23 -14.23 -3.78
N GLY A 256 14.96 -14.38 -4.16
CA GLY A 256 14.39 -15.62 -4.71
C GLY A 256 14.79 -15.95 -6.15
N GLU A 257 14.38 -15.15 -7.14
CA GLU A 257 14.45 -15.55 -8.56
C GLU A 257 15.42 -14.67 -9.36
N ARG A 258 16.65 -15.17 -9.58
CA ARG A 258 17.71 -14.47 -10.33
C ARG A 258 17.29 -13.99 -11.72
N SER A 259 16.37 -14.70 -12.38
CA SER A 259 15.83 -14.34 -13.70
C SER A 259 15.13 -12.97 -13.73
N ARG A 260 14.72 -12.44 -12.57
CA ARG A 260 14.02 -11.15 -12.44
C ARG A 260 14.87 -10.07 -11.78
N LEU A 261 16.04 -10.41 -11.25
CA LEU A 261 16.86 -9.50 -10.45
C LEU A 261 17.51 -8.37 -11.25
N PHE A 262 17.80 -8.61 -12.53
CA PHE A 262 18.51 -7.68 -13.41
C PHE A 262 17.63 -7.06 -14.48
N VAL A 263 16.37 -7.49 -14.60
CA VAL A 263 15.51 -7.14 -15.73
C VAL A 263 14.79 -5.83 -15.45
N THR A 264 14.92 -4.88 -16.37
CA THR A 264 14.01 -3.74 -16.51
C THR A 264 12.97 -4.06 -17.57
N ARG A 265 11.75 -3.57 -17.41
CA ARG A 265 10.73 -3.60 -18.47
C ARG A 265 10.41 -2.16 -18.87
N PRO A 266 10.31 -1.84 -20.17
CA PRO A 266 9.89 -0.51 -20.58
C PRO A 266 8.55 -0.11 -19.95
N GLY A 267 8.52 1.06 -19.30
CA GLY A 267 7.34 1.57 -18.60
C GLY A 267 7.08 0.94 -17.22
N ASP A 268 7.96 0.05 -16.75
CA ASP A 268 7.89 -0.53 -15.42
C ASP A 268 8.45 0.47 -14.39
N PRO A 269 7.64 0.93 -13.41
CA PRO A 269 8.10 1.89 -12.42
C PRO A 269 9.10 1.30 -11.43
N HIS A 270 9.38 -0.02 -11.49
CA HIS A 270 10.28 -0.68 -10.55
C HIS A 270 11.75 -0.52 -10.94
N PRO A 271 12.60 0.05 -10.06
CA PRO A 271 14.03 -0.04 -10.21
C PRO A 271 14.45 -1.51 -10.18
N VAL A 272 15.56 -1.79 -10.85
CA VAL A 272 16.14 -3.13 -10.87
C VAL A 272 16.37 -3.61 -9.44
N GLY A 273 15.89 -4.82 -9.11
CA GLY A 273 15.95 -5.36 -7.75
C GLY A 273 17.38 -5.33 -7.18
N TYR A 274 18.39 -5.57 -8.03
CA TYR A 274 19.79 -5.40 -7.67
C TYR A 274 20.13 -4.01 -7.10
N LEU A 275 19.71 -2.95 -7.78
CA LEU A 275 19.97 -1.56 -7.34
C LEU A 275 19.14 -1.18 -6.13
N ARG A 276 17.90 -1.67 -6.02
CA ARG A 276 17.01 -1.37 -4.88
C ARG A 276 17.63 -1.77 -3.55
N VAL A 277 18.19 -2.99 -3.47
CA VAL A 277 18.87 -3.46 -2.26
C VAL A 277 20.08 -2.59 -1.94
N LEU A 278 20.92 -2.32 -2.94
CA LEU A 278 22.14 -1.52 -2.74
C LEU A 278 21.85 -0.06 -2.38
N LEU A 279 20.80 0.54 -2.93
CA LEU A 279 20.33 1.88 -2.55
C LEU A 279 19.95 1.91 -1.07
N ASN A 280 19.17 0.94 -0.61
CA ASN A 280 18.74 0.85 0.78
C ASN A 280 19.93 0.63 1.74
N CYS A 281 20.93 -0.14 1.33
CA CYS A 281 22.21 -0.22 2.05
C CYS A 281 22.96 1.12 2.06
N ALA A 282 22.97 1.87 0.96
CA ALA A 282 23.59 3.18 0.89
C ALA A 282 22.90 4.21 1.80
N MET A 283 21.57 4.17 1.91
CA MET A 283 20.80 4.97 2.87
C MET A 283 21.19 4.64 4.31
N ALA A 284 21.28 3.35 4.66
CA ALA A 284 21.73 2.91 5.99
C ALA A 284 23.15 3.41 6.29
N ARG A 285 24.07 3.27 5.33
CA ARG A 285 25.44 3.77 5.47
C ARG A 285 25.48 5.27 5.67
N ARG A 286 24.66 6.01 4.92
CA ARG A 286 24.61 7.47 4.99
C ARG A 286 24.06 8.00 6.31
N CYS A 287 23.08 7.32 6.90
CA CYS A 287 22.47 7.71 8.18
C CYS A 287 23.23 7.20 9.40
N TYR A 288 23.84 6.01 9.31
CA TYR A 288 24.32 5.27 10.49
C TYR A 288 25.82 4.92 10.45
N GLY A 289 26.51 5.14 9.34
CA GLY A 289 27.92 4.76 9.17
C GLY A 289 28.09 3.28 8.78
N ALA A 290 29.13 2.62 9.30
CA ALA A 290 29.34 1.20 9.03
C ALA A 290 28.40 0.31 9.86
N GLY A 291 27.96 -0.82 9.32
CA GLY A 291 27.05 -1.74 10.02
C GLY A 291 26.67 -3.00 9.24
N PRO A 292 25.67 -3.76 9.71
CA PRO A 292 25.29 -5.05 9.10
C PRO A 292 24.81 -4.92 7.64
N TRP A 293 24.37 -3.75 7.21
CA TRP A 293 24.06 -3.45 5.80
C TRP A 293 25.27 -3.52 4.88
N ASP A 294 26.50 -3.35 5.39
CA ASP A 294 27.70 -3.52 4.58
C ASP A 294 27.98 -4.98 4.28
N ASP A 295 27.75 -5.88 5.26
CA ASP A 295 27.80 -7.33 5.04
C ASP A 295 26.69 -7.77 4.07
N LEU A 296 25.47 -7.25 4.23
CA LEU A 296 24.36 -7.54 3.32
C LEU A 296 24.70 -7.10 1.89
N ALA A 297 25.23 -5.89 1.70
CA ALA A 297 25.63 -5.40 0.37
C ALA A 297 26.74 -6.27 -0.24
N ARG A 298 27.76 -6.66 0.56
CA ARG A 298 28.82 -7.58 0.10
C ARG A 298 28.25 -8.94 -0.31
N ALA A 299 27.43 -9.55 0.54
CA ALA A 299 26.81 -10.84 0.25
C ALA A 299 25.93 -10.77 -1.00
N TRP A 300 25.14 -9.68 -1.14
CA TRP A 300 24.26 -9.44 -2.29
C TRP A 300 25.03 -9.34 -3.60
N THR A 301 26.13 -8.59 -3.61
CA THR A 301 26.98 -8.42 -4.80
C THR A 301 27.73 -9.69 -5.17
N LEU A 302 28.24 -10.45 -4.19
CA LEU A 302 28.88 -11.75 -4.42
C LEU A 302 27.90 -12.80 -4.95
N ALA A 303 26.68 -12.82 -4.41
CA ALA A 303 25.64 -13.74 -4.85
C ALA A 303 25.06 -13.36 -6.21
N ASN A 304 25.16 -12.10 -6.63
CA ASN A 304 24.58 -11.60 -7.88
C ASN A 304 25.62 -10.82 -8.69
N PRO A 305 26.64 -11.49 -9.26
CA PRO A 305 27.67 -10.82 -10.03
C PRO A 305 27.05 -10.16 -11.27
N LEU A 306 27.38 -8.90 -11.54
CA LEU A 306 26.87 -8.15 -12.69
C LEU A 306 27.23 -8.79 -14.04
N GLY A 307 28.28 -9.60 -14.09
CA GLY A 307 28.62 -10.40 -15.28
C GLY A 307 27.54 -11.41 -15.70
N ALA A 308 26.59 -11.73 -14.83
CA ALA A 308 25.44 -12.59 -15.14
C ALA A 308 24.21 -11.80 -15.64
N ALA A 309 24.24 -10.47 -15.61
CA ALA A 309 23.17 -9.63 -16.16
C ALA A 309 23.23 -9.59 -17.70
N PRO A 310 22.09 -9.44 -18.39
CA PRO A 310 22.12 -9.23 -19.85
C PRO A 310 22.88 -7.95 -20.21
N PRO A 311 23.52 -7.86 -21.40
CA PRO A 311 24.51 -6.82 -21.67
C PRO A 311 24.01 -5.36 -21.55
N GLY A 312 22.78 -5.07 -22.00
CA GLY A 312 22.22 -3.71 -21.93
C GLY A 312 21.93 -3.28 -20.49
N GLU A 313 21.34 -4.18 -19.71
CA GLU A 313 21.03 -3.98 -18.29
C GLU A 313 22.31 -3.88 -17.47
N ARG A 314 23.33 -4.69 -17.81
CA ARG A 314 24.64 -4.66 -17.15
C ARG A 314 25.27 -3.27 -17.21
N GLU A 315 25.30 -2.62 -18.37
CA GLU A 315 25.89 -1.29 -18.52
C GLU A 315 25.18 -0.25 -17.64
N LEU A 316 23.84 -0.25 -17.65
CA LEU A 316 23.06 0.63 -16.79
C LEU A 316 23.33 0.38 -15.31
N LEU A 317 23.44 -0.88 -14.89
CA LEU A 317 23.72 -1.27 -13.52
C LEU A 317 25.13 -0.83 -13.07
N GLU A 318 26.15 -1.11 -13.88
CA GLU A 318 27.55 -0.73 -13.60
C GLU A 318 27.70 0.80 -13.48
N ARG A 319 27.04 1.57 -14.35
CA ARG A 319 27.01 3.04 -14.27
C ARG A 319 26.19 3.57 -13.10
N SER A 320 25.10 2.89 -12.72
CA SER A 320 24.22 3.30 -11.61
C SER A 320 24.85 3.10 -10.23
N VAL A 321 25.62 2.04 -10.02
CA VAL A 321 26.16 1.68 -8.69
C VAL A 321 26.98 2.82 -8.04
N PRO A 322 27.90 3.50 -8.74
CA PRO A 322 28.63 4.65 -8.21
C PRO A 322 27.75 5.82 -7.74
N TRP A 323 26.56 5.98 -8.31
CA TRP A 323 25.63 7.07 -7.97
C TRP A 323 24.78 6.79 -6.73
N LEU A 324 24.70 5.55 -6.25
CA LEU A 324 23.84 5.16 -5.12
C LEU A 324 24.04 6.02 -3.85
N PRO A 325 25.27 6.39 -3.43
CA PRO A 325 25.44 7.32 -2.31
C PRO A 325 24.79 8.67 -2.55
N ARG A 326 24.91 9.24 -3.77
CA ARG A 326 24.31 10.53 -4.11
C ARG A 326 22.79 10.43 -4.17
N ILE A 327 22.26 9.36 -4.75
CA ILE A 327 20.80 9.11 -4.83
C ILE A 327 20.22 9.00 -3.41
N ALA A 328 20.89 8.27 -2.50
CA ALA A 328 20.49 8.20 -1.11
C ALA A 328 20.47 9.60 -0.45
N GLU A 329 21.45 10.47 -0.76
CA GLU A 329 21.45 11.84 -0.26
C GLU A 329 20.27 12.67 -0.77
N VAL A 330 19.97 12.58 -2.07
CA VAL A 330 18.82 13.27 -2.68
C VAL A 330 17.52 12.84 -2.02
N CYS A 331 17.33 11.52 -1.84
CA CYS A 331 16.09 10.98 -1.28
C CYS A 331 15.88 11.37 0.18
N LEU A 332 16.94 11.39 0.99
CA LEU A 332 16.85 11.59 2.44
C LEU A 332 16.96 13.07 2.84
N PHE A 333 17.92 13.80 2.26
CA PHE A 333 18.40 15.08 2.80
C PHE A 333 18.18 16.28 1.88
N ARG A 334 17.74 16.08 0.63
CA ARG A 334 17.41 17.22 -0.24
C ARG A 334 16.11 17.88 0.25
N PRO A 335 16.10 19.19 0.51
CA PRO A 335 14.85 19.90 0.79
C PRO A 335 13.91 19.87 -0.42
N MET A 336 12.64 19.57 -0.20
CA MET A 336 11.63 19.46 -1.25
C MET A 336 10.35 20.22 -0.87
N ARG A 337 9.63 20.76 -1.87
CA ARG A 337 8.36 21.47 -1.66
C ARG A 337 7.29 20.53 -1.11
N ALA A 338 7.29 19.27 -1.53
CA ALA A 338 6.47 18.19 -0.99
C ALA A 338 6.52 18.12 0.55
N PHE A 339 7.65 18.49 1.15
CA PHE A 339 7.91 18.47 2.59
C PHE A 339 7.94 19.87 3.23
N GLY A 340 7.42 20.88 2.54
CA GLY A 340 7.43 22.27 3.00
C GLY A 340 8.83 22.90 3.01
N GLY A 341 9.66 22.58 2.02
CA GLY A 341 11.01 23.14 1.89
C GLY A 341 12.03 22.54 2.87
N ARG A 342 11.73 21.36 3.41
CA ARG A 342 12.60 20.59 4.32
C ARG A 342 12.96 19.23 3.72
N PRO A 343 13.99 18.54 4.21
CA PRO A 343 14.22 17.14 3.84
C PRO A 343 13.22 16.20 4.50
N LEU A 344 13.03 15.00 3.92
CA LEU A 344 12.22 13.94 4.55
C LEU A 344 12.68 13.66 5.97
N THR A 345 14.00 13.63 6.20
CA THR A 345 14.58 13.33 7.52
C THR A 345 14.26 14.36 8.59
N ALA A 346 13.78 15.56 8.22
CA ALA A 346 13.29 16.55 9.19
C ALA A 346 11.84 16.28 9.64
N LEU A 347 11.11 15.41 8.93
CA LEU A 347 9.77 14.95 9.30
C LEU A 347 9.82 13.58 9.98
N VAL A 348 10.67 12.68 9.45
CA VAL A 348 10.89 11.33 9.98
C VAL A 348 12.37 11.18 10.28
N ASP A 349 12.75 11.22 11.55
CA ASP A 349 14.16 11.11 11.94
C ASP A 349 14.65 9.64 11.91
N PRO A 350 15.49 9.24 10.94
CA PRO A 350 16.02 7.87 10.88
C PRO A 350 16.92 7.53 12.08
N ALA A 351 17.49 8.52 12.77
CA ALA A 351 18.33 8.26 13.94
C ALA A 351 17.55 7.55 15.07
N ARG A 352 16.22 7.74 15.15
CA ARG A 352 15.37 7.05 16.13
C ARG A 352 15.30 5.53 15.92
N VAL A 353 15.63 5.06 14.71
CA VAL A 353 15.67 3.64 14.33
C VAL A 353 17.07 3.13 14.00
N ARG A 354 18.11 3.89 14.39
CA ARG A 354 19.48 3.38 14.40
C ARG A 354 19.61 2.21 15.39
N PRO A 355 20.42 1.16 15.11
CA PRO A 355 20.48 -0.03 15.95
C PRO A 355 20.76 0.21 17.44
N ASP A 356 21.66 1.13 17.78
CA ASP A 356 21.96 1.51 19.16
C ASP A 356 20.79 2.23 19.85
N ALA A 357 20.08 3.11 19.14
CA ALA A 357 18.87 3.78 19.63
C ALA A 357 17.72 2.78 19.89
N LEU A 358 17.57 1.77 19.03
CA LEU A 358 16.61 0.68 19.20
C LEU A 358 16.98 -0.21 20.40
N ARG A 359 18.27 -0.53 20.58
CA ARG A 359 18.75 -1.26 21.77
C ARG A 359 18.58 -0.44 23.04
N GLN A 360 18.79 0.88 22.98
CA GLN A 360 18.58 1.78 24.12
C GLN A 360 17.10 1.79 24.52
N LEU A 361 16.18 1.98 23.56
CA LEU A 361 14.75 1.87 23.81
C LEU A 361 14.37 0.55 24.47
N ALA A 362 14.87 -0.58 23.94
CA ALA A 362 14.61 -1.91 24.51
C ALA A 362 15.12 -2.06 25.95
N ARG A 363 16.26 -1.45 26.28
CA ARG A 363 16.84 -1.49 27.64
C ARG A 363 16.09 -0.59 28.61
N GLU A 364 15.74 0.62 28.21
CA GLU A 364 15.06 1.61 29.06
C GLU A 364 13.63 1.21 29.38
N ALA A 365 12.87 0.77 28.37
CA ALA A 365 11.48 0.37 28.55
C ALA A 365 11.34 -1.07 29.04
N GLY A 366 12.40 -1.89 28.94
CA GLY A 366 12.41 -3.28 29.42
C GLY A 366 11.23 -4.11 28.90
N PRO A 367 10.65 -5.00 29.73
CA PRO A 367 9.46 -5.78 29.36
C PRO A 367 8.23 -4.91 29.04
N SER A 368 8.13 -3.71 29.64
CA SER A 368 7.00 -2.81 29.47
C SER A 368 6.86 -2.29 28.04
N LEU A 369 7.94 -2.30 27.25
CA LEU A 369 7.92 -1.89 25.86
C LEU A 369 6.88 -2.65 25.02
N ARG A 370 6.58 -3.90 25.39
CA ARG A 370 5.67 -4.78 24.62
C ARG A 370 4.32 -5.00 25.30
N THR A 371 4.19 -4.61 26.57
CA THR A 371 3.01 -4.89 27.38
C THR A 371 2.23 -3.64 27.78
N SER A 372 2.87 -2.47 27.82
CA SER A 372 2.23 -1.20 28.16
C SER A 372 1.52 -0.60 26.96
N GLU A 373 0.24 -0.26 27.11
CA GLU A 373 -0.54 0.42 26.09
C GLU A 373 0.09 1.74 25.64
N HIS A 374 0.69 2.50 26.57
CA HIS A 374 1.36 3.75 26.26
C HIS A 374 2.55 3.54 25.31
N TRP A 375 3.40 2.55 25.58
CA TRP A 375 4.56 2.26 24.71
C TRP A 375 4.13 1.68 23.36
N LEU A 376 3.12 0.80 23.36
CA LEU A 376 2.54 0.28 22.12
C LEU A 376 1.88 1.38 21.29
N ASP A 377 1.30 2.40 21.90
CA ASP A 377 0.72 3.53 21.19
C ASP A 377 1.82 4.47 20.63
N THR A 378 2.76 4.87 21.47
CA THR A 378 3.73 5.92 21.12
C THR A 378 4.92 5.43 20.30
N GLU A 379 5.32 4.17 20.46
CA GLU A 379 6.55 3.63 19.86
C GLU A 379 6.35 2.41 18.94
N ALA A 380 5.12 2.14 18.48
CA ALA A 380 4.81 1.02 17.58
C ALA A 380 5.71 0.92 16.34
N LEU A 381 6.03 2.06 15.71
CA LEU A 381 6.90 2.07 14.53
C LEU A 381 8.35 1.68 14.88
N ARG A 382 8.86 2.15 16.02
CA ARG A 382 10.19 1.76 16.52
C ARG A 382 10.22 0.32 17.01
N LEU A 383 9.10 -0.18 17.55
CA LEU A 383 8.91 -1.60 17.88
C LEU A 383 8.95 -2.48 16.63
N LEU A 384 8.28 -2.07 15.55
CA LEU A 384 8.39 -2.75 14.25
C LEU A 384 9.84 -2.75 13.74
N ALA A 385 10.53 -1.60 13.82
CA ALA A 385 11.94 -1.48 13.45
C ALA A 385 12.85 -2.37 14.31
N LEU A 386 12.65 -2.40 15.63
CA LEU A 386 13.39 -3.24 16.58
C LEU A 386 13.16 -4.72 16.30
N SER A 387 11.90 -5.14 16.17
CA SER A 387 11.55 -6.53 15.84
C SER A 387 12.20 -6.96 14.53
N GLY A 388 12.10 -6.15 13.47
CA GLY A 388 12.69 -6.45 12.16
C GLY A 388 14.22 -6.44 12.16
N TRP A 389 14.86 -5.51 12.89
CA TRP A 389 16.31 -5.47 13.05
C TRP A 389 16.82 -6.73 13.74
N ARG A 390 16.23 -7.11 14.88
CA ARG A 390 16.59 -8.36 15.59
C ARG A 390 16.35 -9.59 14.74
N ALA A 391 15.25 -9.61 14.01
CA ALA A 391 14.91 -10.66 13.06
C ALA A 391 16.00 -10.87 11.97
N ALA A 392 16.69 -9.81 11.58
CA ALA A 392 17.76 -9.83 10.58
C ALA A 392 19.14 -10.13 11.17
N THR A 393 19.41 -9.74 12.42
CA THR A 393 20.75 -9.85 13.04
C THR A 393 20.88 -10.96 14.08
N GLU A 394 19.78 -11.55 14.54
CA GLU A 394 19.74 -12.62 15.55
C GLU A 394 19.08 -13.89 14.99
N PRO A 395 19.59 -14.50 13.90
CA PRO A 395 18.95 -15.66 13.28
C PRO A 395 18.78 -16.84 14.25
N GLY A 396 19.70 -17.01 15.22
CA GLY A 396 19.59 -18.02 16.27
C GLY A 396 18.41 -17.82 17.24
N HIS A 397 17.81 -16.63 17.29
CA HIS A 397 16.66 -16.29 18.13
C HIS A 397 15.38 -16.03 17.30
N ALA A 398 15.35 -16.42 16.02
CA ALA A 398 14.26 -16.07 15.11
C ALA A 398 12.86 -16.45 15.62
N ALA A 399 12.72 -17.64 16.23
CA ALA A 399 11.44 -18.10 16.79
C ALA A 399 10.97 -17.21 17.96
N GLN A 400 11.89 -16.83 18.85
CA GLN A 400 11.60 -15.94 19.97
C GLN A 400 11.21 -14.55 19.46
N VAL A 401 11.97 -13.98 18.51
CA VAL A 401 11.67 -12.66 17.92
C VAL A 401 10.30 -12.66 17.25
N ALA A 402 9.94 -13.73 16.54
CA ALA A 402 8.64 -13.86 15.89
C ALA A 402 7.49 -13.96 16.91
N ALA A 403 7.67 -14.72 17.99
CA ALA A 403 6.67 -14.84 19.06
C ALA A 403 6.46 -13.50 19.80
N GLU A 404 7.55 -12.81 20.12
CA GLU A 404 7.49 -11.48 20.75
C GLU A 404 6.83 -10.44 19.84
N PHE A 405 7.12 -10.50 18.53
CA PHE A 405 6.47 -9.66 17.53
C PHE A 405 4.96 -9.88 17.49
N GLU A 406 4.55 -11.14 17.42
CA GLU A 406 3.13 -11.51 17.36
C GLU A 406 2.36 -11.09 18.62
N ASP A 407 2.96 -11.24 19.81
CA ASP A 407 2.35 -10.84 21.08
C ASP A 407 2.08 -9.32 21.12
N TRP A 408 3.09 -8.49 20.83
CA TRP A 408 2.90 -7.03 20.91
C TRP A 408 1.97 -6.51 19.81
N MET A 409 2.01 -7.07 18.61
CA MET A 409 1.09 -6.72 17.52
C MET A 409 -0.36 -7.10 17.87
N THR A 410 -0.55 -8.29 18.45
CA THR A 410 -1.88 -8.73 18.89
C THR A 410 -2.42 -7.79 19.96
N ARG A 411 -1.60 -7.40 20.94
CA ARG A 411 -1.97 -6.42 21.98
C ARG A 411 -2.30 -5.05 21.39
N LEU A 412 -1.47 -4.54 20.47
CA LEU A 412 -1.72 -3.27 19.79
C LEU A 412 -3.09 -3.29 19.09
N GLY A 413 -3.37 -4.34 18.31
CA GLY A 413 -4.64 -4.47 17.61
C GLY A 413 -5.84 -4.77 18.51
N GLN A 414 -5.64 -5.27 19.73
CA GLN A 414 -6.69 -5.41 20.74
C GLN A 414 -6.96 -4.08 21.46
N GLY A 415 -5.91 -3.32 21.80
CA GLY A 415 -6.02 -2.05 22.52
C GLY A 415 -6.83 -0.99 21.78
N VAL A 416 -6.73 -0.93 20.45
CA VAL A 416 -7.57 -0.03 19.63
C VAL A 416 -9.07 -0.28 19.86
N ARG A 417 -9.46 -1.55 19.96
CA ARG A 417 -10.85 -1.95 20.14
C ARG A 417 -11.40 -1.62 21.54
N ALA A 418 -10.51 -1.36 22.50
CA ALA A 418 -10.89 -0.98 23.86
C ALA A 418 -10.96 0.55 24.06
N ALA A 419 -10.37 1.32 23.14
CA ALA A 419 -10.37 2.78 23.15
C ALA A 419 -11.53 3.41 22.36
N GLU A 420 -12.24 2.61 21.56
CA GLU A 420 -13.51 2.92 20.89
C GLU A 420 -14.70 2.44 21.74
#